data_AF-A0AAJ1RIF8-F1
#
_entry.id   AF-A0AAJ1RIF8-F1
#
_cell.length_a   1.000
_cell.length_b   1.000
_cell.length_c   1.000
_cell.angle_alpha   90.00
_cell.angle_beta   90.00
_cell.angle_gamma   90.00
#
_symmetry.space_group_name_H-M   'P 1'
#
loop_
_entity.id
_entity.type
_entity.pdbx_description
1 polymer ?
#
loop_
_entity_poly.entity_id
_entity_poly.type
_entity_poly.pdbx_seq_one_letter_code
_entity_poly.pdbx_strand_id
1 'polypeptide(L)'
;MSSIDPSAAQTALFEKLGISKNTDVKQGSSDSLGQSDFLKLMTTQLQNQDPFAPMDNGDFIAQMAQFSTVTGIEEVNSSLQKIVDKFDQGRIATATNLLGHSVLVPGNVSRPDENGEVHGVLDLPQATSMARVVISDADSGEELNVMDLGPQAAGLVGFSWKNIPEEIQNSDRRIQINATVNFGEGPQELNPSVYARVLSASIGSGNSESVLIDVEDFGEMDVSNAVNFR
;
A
#
# COMPACT_ATOMS: atom_id res chain seq x y z
N MET A 1 8.82 -18.19 -33.45
CA MET A 1 7.73 -18.71 -32.63
C MET A 1 6.45 -18.19 -33.25
N SER A 2 5.68 -19.07 -33.91
CA SER A 2 4.46 -18.69 -34.64
C SER A 2 3.32 -18.60 -33.64
N SER A 3 2.81 -17.40 -33.40
CA SER A 3 1.57 -17.17 -32.67
C SER A 3 0.43 -17.84 -33.43
N ILE A 4 -0.12 -18.92 -32.88
CA ILE A 4 -1.37 -19.49 -33.38
C ILE A 4 -2.45 -18.53 -32.90
N ASP A 5 -2.96 -17.71 -33.80
CA ASP A 5 -4.06 -16.81 -33.55
C ASP A 5 -5.36 -17.64 -33.44
N PRO A 6 -5.96 -17.77 -32.26
CA PRO A 6 -7.17 -18.58 -32.06
C PRO A 6 -8.37 -18.04 -32.86
N SER A 7 -8.33 -16.77 -33.28
CA SER A 7 -9.39 -16.16 -34.09
C SER A 7 -9.38 -16.67 -35.54
N ALA A 8 -8.21 -17.04 -36.07
CA ALA A 8 -8.07 -17.56 -37.43
C ALA A 8 -8.64 -18.98 -37.56
N ALA A 9 -8.44 -19.82 -36.54
CA ALA A 9 -8.99 -21.17 -36.49
C ALA A 9 -10.53 -21.18 -36.39
N GLN A 10 -11.10 -20.24 -35.62
CA GLN A 10 -12.54 -20.05 -35.51
C GLN A 10 -13.14 -19.62 -36.86
N THR A 11 -12.50 -18.68 -37.55
CA THR A 11 -12.97 -18.15 -38.85
C THR A 11 -13.02 -19.22 -39.93
N ALA A 12 -11.99 -20.08 -40.01
CA ALA A 12 -11.93 -21.18 -40.98
C ALA A 12 -13.02 -22.25 -40.75
N LEU A 13 -13.44 -22.45 -39.49
CA LEU A 13 -14.52 -23.39 -39.15
C LEU A 13 -15.88 -22.83 -39.58
N PHE A 14 -16.15 -21.55 -39.32
CA PHE A 14 -17.41 -20.89 -39.70
C PHE A 14 -17.62 -20.80 -41.22
N GLU A 15 -16.54 -20.64 -41.98
CA GLU A 15 -16.58 -20.60 -43.44
C GLU A 15 -16.86 -21.99 -44.05
N LYS A 16 -16.31 -23.06 -43.45
CA LYS A 16 -16.59 -24.45 -43.85
C LYS A 16 -18.02 -24.90 -43.53
N LEU A 17 -18.69 -24.22 -42.60
CA LEU A 17 -20.09 -24.45 -42.21
C LEU A 17 -21.08 -23.56 -42.98
N GLY A 18 -20.62 -22.70 -43.90
CA GLY A 18 -21.49 -21.89 -44.77
C GLY A 18 -22.24 -20.75 -44.08
N ILE A 19 -21.77 -20.28 -42.92
CA ILE A 19 -22.44 -19.23 -42.16
C ILE A 19 -21.76 -17.89 -42.46
N SER A 20 -22.34 -17.10 -43.38
CA SER A 20 -21.87 -15.73 -43.65
C SER A 20 -22.27 -14.80 -42.49
N LYS A 21 -21.26 -14.21 -41.84
CA LYS A 21 -21.40 -13.31 -40.69
C LYS A 21 -21.99 -11.97 -41.12
N ASN A 22 -23.24 -11.69 -40.77
CA ASN A 22 -23.79 -10.34 -40.84
C ASN A 22 -23.24 -9.58 -39.62
N THR A 23 -22.37 -8.61 -39.86
CA THR A 23 -21.74 -7.76 -38.83
C THR A 23 -22.75 -6.79 -38.25
N ASP A 24 -23.31 -7.09 -37.08
CA ASP A 24 -23.76 -6.10 -36.11
C ASP A 24 -24.17 -6.77 -34.78
N VAL A 25 -23.22 -7.05 -33.88
CA VAL A 25 -23.53 -7.16 -32.44
C VAL A 25 -22.32 -6.75 -31.59
N LYS A 26 -22.63 -5.87 -30.63
CA LYS A 26 -21.80 -5.37 -29.53
C LYS A 26 -20.98 -6.45 -28.84
N GLN A 27 -19.77 -6.04 -28.49
CA GLN A 27 -18.77 -6.70 -27.66
C GLN A 27 -19.37 -7.12 -26.29
N GLY A 28 -19.78 -8.38 -26.19
CA GLY A 28 -20.21 -9.02 -24.96
C GLY A 28 -19.69 -10.46 -24.92
N SER A 29 -18.76 -10.72 -24.01
CA SER A 29 -18.43 -12.05 -23.46
C SER A 29 -18.60 -13.24 -24.41
N SER A 30 -17.71 -13.36 -25.40
CA SER A 30 -17.77 -14.38 -26.46
C SER A 30 -17.35 -15.79 -26.05
N ASP A 31 -16.71 -15.98 -24.89
CA ASP A 31 -16.09 -17.27 -24.52
C ASP A 31 -17.08 -18.27 -23.91
N SER A 32 -18.07 -17.79 -23.14
CA SER A 32 -19.13 -18.65 -22.59
C SER A 32 -20.12 -19.18 -23.63
N LEU A 33 -20.19 -18.51 -24.80
CA LEU A 33 -21.16 -18.81 -25.85
C LEU A 33 -20.77 -20.05 -26.68
N GLY A 34 -19.48 -20.36 -26.79
CA GLY A 34 -18.98 -21.51 -27.55
C GLY A 34 -19.27 -22.87 -26.89
N GLN A 35 -19.21 -22.94 -25.55
CA GLN A 35 -19.43 -24.19 -24.81
C GLN A 35 -20.92 -24.59 -24.78
N SER A 36 -21.83 -23.62 -24.64
CA SER A 36 -23.28 -23.85 -24.68
C SER A 36 -23.77 -24.27 -26.06
N ASP A 37 -23.25 -23.66 -27.12
CA ASP A 37 -23.60 -24.01 -28.50
C ASP A 37 -23.03 -25.38 -28.88
N PHE A 38 -21.86 -25.74 -28.35
CA PHE A 38 -21.27 -27.07 -28.50
C PHE A 38 -22.06 -28.17 -27.79
N LEU A 39 -22.45 -27.98 -26.52
CA LEU A 39 -23.28 -28.94 -25.79
C LEU A 39 -24.63 -29.17 -26.48
N LYS A 40 -25.20 -28.13 -27.08
CA LYS A 40 -26.43 -28.22 -27.88
C LYS A 40 -26.23 -29.03 -29.16
N LEU A 41 -25.12 -28.84 -29.86
CA LEU A 41 -24.73 -29.65 -31.03
C LEU A 41 -24.49 -31.11 -30.66
N MET A 42 -23.79 -31.38 -29.55
CA MET A 42 -23.51 -32.73 -29.07
C MET A 42 -24.79 -33.46 -28.65
N THR A 43 -25.73 -32.77 -27.99
CA THR A 43 -27.05 -33.33 -27.62
C THR A 43 -27.89 -33.64 -28.86
N THR A 44 -27.83 -32.77 -29.87
CA THR A 44 -28.55 -32.95 -31.14
C THR A 44 -28.01 -34.12 -31.97
N GLN A 45 -26.69 -34.34 -31.94
CA GLN A 45 -26.06 -35.48 -32.61
C GLN A 45 -26.35 -36.79 -31.88
N LEU A 46 -26.31 -36.83 -30.54
CA LEU A 46 -26.70 -37.99 -29.72
C LEU A 46 -28.15 -38.43 -29.96
N GLN A 47 -29.07 -37.49 -30.17
CA GLN A 47 -30.47 -37.78 -30.50
C GLN A 47 -30.67 -38.36 -31.92
N ASN A 48 -29.72 -38.19 -32.83
CA ASN A 48 -29.82 -38.59 -34.24
C ASN A 48 -28.78 -39.65 -34.65
N GLN A 49 -28.04 -40.27 -33.73
CA GLN A 49 -27.11 -41.35 -34.07
C GLN A 49 -27.83 -42.69 -34.24
N ASP A 50 -27.34 -43.48 -35.20
CA ASP A 50 -27.71 -44.89 -35.36
C ASP A 50 -27.02 -45.73 -34.26
N PRO A 51 -27.77 -46.49 -33.45
CA PRO A 51 -27.22 -47.28 -32.33
C PRO A 51 -26.19 -48.35 -32.73
N PHE A 52 -26.02 -48.66 -34.02
CA PHE A 52 -25.08 -49.69 -34.49
C PHE A 52 -23.73 -49.16 -35.00
N ALA A 53 -23.49 -47.85 -35.00
CA ALA A 53 -22.20 -47.27 -35.43
C ALA A 53 -21.85 -45.97 -34.66
N PRO A 54 -21.42 -46.06 -33.38
CA PRO A 54 -21.04 -44.88 -32.62
C PRO A 54 -19.76 -44.26 -33.20
N MET A 55 -19.81 -42.98 -33.59
CA MET A 55 -18.57 -42.21 -33.83
C MET A 55 -17.94 -41.79 -32.49
N ASP A 56 -16.61 -41.91 -32.42
CA ASP A 56 -15.82 -41.61 -31.24
C ASP A 56 -15.55 -40.09 -31.16
N ASN A 57 -16.38 -39.38 -30.38
CA ASN A 57 -16.27 -37.93 -30.18
C ASN A 57 -15.27 -37.55 -29.07
N GLY A 58 -14.48 -38.51 -28.57
CA GLY A 58 -13.58 -38.35 -27.41
C GLY A 58 -12.48 -37.30 -27.59
N ASP A 59 -11.87 -37.22 -28.77
CA ASP A 59 -10.77 -36.28 -29.06
C ASP A 59 -11.21 -34.82 -28.99
N PHE A 60 -12.46 -34.51 -29.36
CA PHE A 60 -13.02 -33.16 -29.26
C PHE A 60 -13.37 -32.79 -27.81
N ILE A 61 -13.88 -33.75 -27.04
CA ILE A 61 -14.14 -33.54 -25.60
C ILE A 61 -12.82 -33.30 -24.86
N ALA A 62 -11.76 -34.05 -25.22
CA ALA A 62 -10.42 -33.84 -24.66
C ALA A 62 -9.86 -32.45 -25.01
N GLN A 63 -10.03 -31.98 -26.25
CA GLN A 63 -9.63 -30.62 -26.65
C GLN A 63 -10.46 -29.54 -25.94
N MET A 64 -11.78 -29.71 -25.81
CA MET A 64 -12.64 -28.78 -25.07
C MET A 64 -12.32 -28.75 -23.57
N ALA A 65 -11.99 -29.88 -22.96
CA ALA A 65 -11.52 -29.93 -21.58
C ALA A 65 -10.18 -29.21 -21.41
N GLN A 66 -9.27 -29.35 -22.39
CA GLN A 66 -8.01 -28.59 -22.41
C GLN A 66 -8.25 -27.08 -22.53
N PHE A 67 -9.17 -26.64 -23.42
CA PHE A 67 -9.57 -25.24 -23.52
C PHE A 67 -10.20 -24.72 -22.22
N SER A 68 -11.13 -25.46 -21.63
CA SER A 68 -11.78 -25.09 -20.37
C SER A 68 -10.77 -24.93 -19.23
N THR A 69 -9.72 -25.74 -19.21
CA THR A 69 -8.63 -25.62 -18.22
C THR A 69 -7.80 -24.37 -18.45
N VAL A 70 -7.48 -24.04 -19.71
CA VAL A 70 -6.75 -22.80 -20.05
C VAL A 70 -7.57 -21.57 -19.72
N THR A 71 -8.85 -21.53 -20.11
CA THR A 71 -9.78 -20.45 -19.75
C THR A 71 -9.90 -20.32 -18.23
N GLY A 72 -10.00 -21.44 -17.50
CA GLY A 72 -10.00 -21.43 -16.04
C GLY A 72 -8.73 -20.83 -15.42
N ILE A 73 -7.56 -21.11 -15.98
CA ILE A 73 -6.29 -20.48 -15.54
C ILE A 73 -6.28 -18.98 -15.86
N GLU A 74 -6.80 -18.57 -17.01
CA GLU A 74 -6.93 -17.16 -17.37
C GLU A 74 -7.89 -16.41 -16.43
N GLU A 75 -9.02 -17.02 -16.06
CA GLU A 75 -9.96 -16.46 -15.07
C GLU A 75 -9.32 -16.33 -13.69
N VAL A 76 -8.51 -17.32 -13.26
CA VAL A 76 -7.75 -17.26 -12.01
C VAL A 76 -6.73 -16.12 -12.07
N ASN A 77 -5.96 -16.01 -13.15
CA ASN A 77 -4.99 -14.92 -13.32
C ASN A 77 -5.66 -13.55 -13.31
N SER A 78 -6.82 -13.41 -13.98
CA SER A 78 -7.61 -12.17 -13.95
C SER A 78 -8.14 -11.86 -12.54
N SER A 79 -8.56 -12.89 -11.79
CA SER A 79 -9.00 -12.74 -10.41
C SER A 79 -7.86 -12.33 -9.49
N LEU A 80 -6.66 -12.88 -9.68
CA LEU A 80 -5.46 -12.50 -8.94
C LEU A 80 -5.05 -11.05 -9.23
N GLN A 81 -5.07 -10.62 -10.49
CA GLN A 81 -4.81 -9.22 -10.87
C GLN A 81 -5.81 -8.28 -10.18
N LYS A 82 -7.12 -8.60 -10.20
CA LYS A 82 -8.14 -7.82 -9.49
C LYS A 82 -7.94 -7.76 -7.97
N ILE A 83 -7.33 -8.80 -7.37
CA ILE A 83 -7.00 -8.79 -5.95
C ILE A 83 -5.85 -7.83 -5.67
N VAL A 84 -4.80 -7.86 -6.49
CA VAL A 84 -3.67 -6.92 -6.41
C VAL A 84 -4.17 -5.48 -6.55
N ASP A 85 -4.98 -5.19 -7.58
CA ASP A 85 -5.55 -3.86 -7.79
C ASP A 85 -6.37 -3.37 -6.58
N LYS A 86 -7.13 -4.26 -5.93
CA LYS A 86 -7.90 -3.95 -4.71
C LYS A 86 -7.00 -3.74 -3.51
N PHE A 87 -5.90 -4.46 -3.41
CA PHE A 87 -4.92 -4.28 -2.35
C PHE A 87 -4.27 -2.88 -2.46
N ASP A 88 -3.93 -2.45 -3.67
CA ASP A 88 -3.38 -1.11 -3.93
C ASP A 88 -4.37 0.00 -3.58
N GLN A 89 -5.64 -0.16 -3.94
CA GLN A 89 -6.69 0.77 -3.53
C GLN A 89 -6.84 0.87 -2.00
N GLY A 90 -6.71 -0.24 -1.28
CA GLY A 90 -6.72 -0.25 0.18
C GLY A 90 -5.55 0.54 0.78
N ARG A 91 -4.40 0.52 0.11
CA ARG A 91 -3.22 1.27 0.55
C ARG A 91 -3.34 2.76 0.31
N ILE A 92 -4.00 3.18 -0.78
CA ILE A 92 -4.36 4.58 -1.01
C ILE A 92 -5.25 5.08 0.13
N ALA A 93 -6.26 4.29 0.53
CA ALA A 93 -7.15 4.68 1.62
C ALA A 93 -6.40 4.84 2.95
N THR A 94 -5.48 3.94 3.27
CA THR A 94 -4.61 4.09 4.45
C THR A 94 -3.75 5.34 4.35
N ALA A 95 -3.15 5.63 3.19
CA ALA A 95 -2.36 6.84 2.95
C ALA A 95 -3.20 8.13 3.15
N THR A 96 -4.44 8.17 2.66
CA THR A 96 -5.34 9.32 2.88
C THR A 96 -5.70 9.55 4.34
N ASN A 97 -5.73 8.49 5.15
CA ASN A 97 -5.93 8.62 6.60
C ASN A 97 -4.69 9.16 7.30
N LEU A 98 -3.50 9.14 6.69
CA LEU A 98 -2.29 9.71 7.29
C LEU A 98 -2.21 11.22 7.10
N LEU A 99 -2.80 11.73 6.01
CA LEU A 99 -2.83 13.16 5.73
C LEU A 99 -3.49 13.93 6.89
N GLY A 100 -2.80 14.95 7.38
CA GLY A 100 -3.28 15.78 8.49
C GLY A 100 -3.12 15.14 9.88
N HIS A 101 -2.65 13.89 9.98
CA HIS A 101 -2.25 13.29 11.26
C HIS A 101 -0.77 13.54 11.55
N SER A 102 -0.35 13.29 12.79
CA SER A 102 1.05 13.42 13.20
C SER A 102 1.72 12.05 13.29
N VAL A 103 2.96 11.98 12.81
CA VAL A 103 3.79 10.77 12.86
C VAL A 103 5.02 11.00 13.74
N LEU A 104 5.40 9.97 14.48
CA LEU A 104 6.63 9.96 15.26
C LEU A 104 7.81 9.63 14.34
N VAL A 105 8.67 10.62 14.13
CA VAL A 105 9.84 10.52 13.24
C VAL A 105 11.14 10.66 14.04
N PRO A 106 12.18 9.85 13.75
CA PRO A 106 13.49 10.04 14.35
C PRO A 106 14.06 11.41 13.96
N GLY A 107 14.28 12.29 14.93
CA GLY A 107 14.62 13.67 14.65
C GLY A 107 14.51 14.58 15.86
N ASN A 108 15.26 15.69 15.81
CA ASN A 108 15.29 16.69 16.86
C ASN A 108 14.64 18.02 16.44
N VAL A 109 14.01 18.12 15.27
CA VAL A 109 13.34 19.35 14.81
C VAL A 109 11.85 19.12 14.74
N SER A 110 11.07 20.04 15.31
CA SER A 110 9.61 19.96 15.27
C SER A 110 9.01 21.37 15.23
N ARG A 111 7.69 21.45 15.05
CA ARG A 111 6.89 22.65 15.20
C ARG A 111 5.76 22.41 16.19
N PRO A 112 5.23 23.46 16.85
CA PRO A 112 3.99 23.36 17.60
C PRO A 112 2.86 22.79 16.74
N ASP A 113 2.10 21.84 17.30
CA ASP A 113 0.91 21.28 16.65
C ASP A 113 -0.27 22.28 16.63
N GLU A 114 -1.42 21.85 16.12
CA GLU A 114 -2.64 22.69 16.07
C GLU A 114 -3.13 23.16 17.45
N ASN A 115 -2.73 22.47 18.53
CA ASN A 115 -3.03 22.84 19.91
C ASN A 115 -1.92 23.72 20.53
N GLY A 116 -0.87 24.03 19.77
CA GLY A 116 0.29 24.76 20.25
C GLY A 116 1.17 23.93 21.19
N GLU A 117 1.13 22.60 21.08
CA GLU A 117 1.91 21.66 21.88
C GLU A 117 3.00 20.99 21.03
N VAL A 118 4.10 20.60 21.68
CA VAL A 118 5.17 19.80 21.06
C VAL A 118 5.30 18.50 21.80
N HIS A 119 5.36 17.41 21.05
CA HIS A 119 5.42 16.06 21.58
C HIS A 119 6.59 15.28 21.01
N GLY A 120 7.19 14.43 21.83
CA GLY A 120 8.21 13.51 21.36
C GLY A 120 8.45 12.39 22.35
N VAL A 121 9.36 11.50 21.99
CA VAL A 121 9.71 10.29 22.72
C VAL A 121 11.22 10.12 22.72
N LEU A 122 11.76 9.68 23.86
CA LEU A 122 13.11 9.17 23.98
C LEU A 122 13.06 7.65 23.99
N ASP A 123 13.84 7.01 23.12
CA ASP A 123 14.07 5.57 23.17
C ASP A 123 15.28 5.28 24.06
N LEU A 124 15.02 4.79 25.28
CA LEU A 124 16.05 4.51 26.26
C LEU A 124 16.42 3.02 26.23
N PRO A 125 17.60 2.63 25.72
CA PRO A 125 17.99 1.21 25.63
C PRO A 125 18.21 0.56 27.01
N GLN A 126 18.44 1.37 28.04
CA GLN A 126 18.62 0.94 29.43
C GLN A 126 18.15 2.05 30.39
N ALA A 127 18.05 1.73 31.68
CA ALA A 127 17.65 2.72 32.68
C ALA A 127 18.67 3.86 32.79
N THR A 128 18.17 5.09 32.94
CA THR A 128 18.98 6.30 33.11
C THR A 128 18.88 6.80 34.55
N SER A 129 19.98 7.34 35.06
CA SER A 129 20.02 8.12 36.32
C SER A 129 19.53 9.56 36.13
N MET A 130 19.55 10.05 34.90
CA MET A 130 19.12 11.38 34.51
C MET A 130 18.69 11.35 33.05
N ALA A 131 17.56 11.98 32.75
CA ALA A 131 17.14 12.37 31.42
C ALA A 131 16.68 13.83 31.46
N ARG A 132 17.24 14.64 30.57
CA ARG A 132 16.95 16.06 30.42
C ARG A 132 16.66 16.34 28.95
N VAL A 133 15.60 17.09 28.69
CA VAL A 133 15.24 17.55 27.35
C VAL A 133 15.33 19.06 27.32
N VAL A 134 16.13 19.60 26.40
CA VAL A 134 16.29 21.03 26.16
C VAL A 134 15.62 21.36 24.85
N ILE A 135 14.69 22.31 24.87
CA ILE A 135 14.03 22.84 23.68
C ILE A 135 14.58 24.24 23.43
N SER A 136 15.08 24.46 22.22
CA SER A 136 15.62 25.74 21.77
C SER A 136 14.99 26.16 20.44
N ASP A 137 15.08 27.44 20.12
CA ASP A 137 14.77 27.93 18.77
C ASP A 137 15.83 27.38 17.80
N ALA A 138 15.41 26.84 16.65
CA ALA A 138 16.34 26.20 15.71
C ALA A 138 17.20 27.21 14.94
N ASP A 139 16.76 28.47 14.82
CA ASP A 139 17.46 29.50 14.05
C ASP A 139 18.34 30.37 14.97
N SER A 140 17.83 30.79 16.14
CA SER A 140 18.57 31.63 17.09
C SER A 140 19.41 30.85 18.11
N GLY A 141 19.06 29.59 18.37
CA GLY A 141 19.66 28.77 19.44
C GLY A 141 19.26 29.21 20.85
N GLU A 142 18.30 30.11 20.99
CA GLU A 142 17.79 30.55 22.29
C GLU A 142 17.10 29.38 23.01
N GLU A 143 17.45 29.14 24.26
CA GLU A 143 16.81 28.12 25.09
C GLU A 143 15.39 28.58 25.46
N LEU A 144 14.40 27.85 24.96
CA LEU A 144 12.98 28.17 25.15
C LEU A 144 12.42 27.45 26.37
N ASN A 145 12.84 26.21 26.59
CA ASN A 145 12.38 25.40 27.72
C ASN A 145 13.36 24.28 28.07
N VAL A 146 13.39 23.90 29.34
CA VAL A 146 14.15 22.76 29.84
C VAL A 146 13.24 21.87 30.67
N MET A 147 13.22 20.59 30.33
CA MET A 147 12.46 19.56 31.03
C MET A 147 13.41 18.55 31.65
N ASP A 148 13.43 18.53 32.98
CA ASP A 148 14.11 17.48 33.75
C ASP A 148 13.16 16.30 33.98
N LEU A 149 13.38 15.21 33.24
CA LEU A 149 12.61 13.96 33.38
C LEU A 149 13.15 13.09 34.52
N GLY A 150 14.34 13.40 35.06
CA GLY A 150 14.95 12.65 36.16
C GLY A 150 15.36 11.22 35.75
N PRO A 151 15.48 10.29 36.71
CA PRO A 151 15.77 8.89 36.42
C PRO A 151 14.61 8.22 35.67
N GLN A 152 14.92 7.50 34.61
CA GLN A 152 13.92 6.82 33.78
C GLN A 152 14.28 5.34 33.61
N ALA A 153 13.26 4.49 33.47
CA ALA A 153 13.47 3.09 33.11
C ALA A 153 13.83 2.95 31.63
N ALA A 154 14.30 1.77 31.23
CA ALA A 154 14.47 1.44 29.81
C ALA A 154 13.11 1.42 29.09
N GLY A 155 13.09 1.84 27.83
CA GLY A 155 11.91 1.88 26.97
C GLY A 155 11.60 3.27 26.43
N LEU A 156 10.40 3.40 25.87
CA LEU A 156 9.91 4.64 25.27
C LEU A 156 9.39 5.61 26.35
N VAL A 157 10.08 6.73 26.53
CA VAL A 157 9.70 7.78 27.48
C VAL A 157 9.20 9.00 26.72
N GLY A 158 7.90 9.29 26.86
CA GLY A 158 7.28 10.45 26.23
C GLY A 158 7.57 11.76 26.97
N PHE A 159 7.70 12.85 26.22
CA PHE A 159 7.74 14.21 26.73
C PHE A 159 6.75 15.10 25.96
N SER A 160 6.28 16.17 26.61
CA SER A 160 5.37 17.14 26.00
C SER A 160 5.58 18.53 26.55
N TRP A 161 5.63 19.52 25.66
CA TRP A 161 5.64 20.94 26.03
C TRP A 161 4.34 21.60 25.57
N LYS A 162 3.50 22.00 26.53
CA LYS A 162 2.13 22.50 26.28
C LYS A 162 2.00 24.03 26.34
N ASN A 163 2.80 24.68 27.18
CA ASN A 163 2.72 26.12 27.42
C ASN A 163 3.74 26.87 26.54
N ILE A 164 3.61 26.73 25.23
CA ILE A 164 4.47 27.43 24.28
C ILE A 164 4.01 28.90 24.19
N PRO A 165 4.90 29.90 24.30
CA PRO A 165 4.54 31.30 24.09
C PRO A 165 3.84 31.53 22.75
N GLU A 166 2.76 32.32 22.72
CA GLU A 166 1.98 32.60 21.50
C GLU A 166 2.82 33.19 20.36
N GLU A 167 3.91 33.92 20.69
CA GLU A 167 4.85 34.44 19.70
C GLU A 167 5.50 33.30 18.89
N ILE A 168 5.80 32.18 19.53
CA ILE A 168 6.42 31.01 18.89
C ILE A 168 5.36 30.19 18.16
N GLN A 169 4.20 29.97 18.78
CA GLN A 169 3.08 29.23 18.18
C GLN A 169 2.64 29.82 16.84
N ASN A 170 2.55 31.16 16.75
CA ASN A 170 2.07 31.84 15.53
C ASN A 170 3.17 32.09 14.49
N SER A 171 4.43 31.80 14.80
CA SER A 171 5.57 32.19 13.96
C SER A 171 6.03 31.11 12.97
N ASP A 172 5.38 29.94 12.95
CA ASP A 172 5.77 28.78 12.12
C ASP A 172 7.26 28.39 12.28
N ARG A 173 7.84 28.76 13.42
CA ARG A 173 9.26 28.55 13.69
C ARG A 173 9.55 27.11 14.01
N ARG A 174 10.69 26.65 13.50
CA ARG A 174 11.27 25.37 13.85
C ARG A 174 11.89 25.47 15.24
N ILE A 175 11.62 24.47 16.06
CA ILE A 175 12.30 24.31 17.34
C ILE A 175 13.20 23.08 17.27
N GLN A 176 14.32 23.16 17.98
CA GLN A 176 15.25 22.06 18.14
C GLN A 176 15.12 21.46 19.54
N ILE A 177 15.08 20.14 19.63
CA ILE A 177 14.87 19.37 20.85
C ILE A 177 16.08 18.47 21.05
N ASN A 178 16.95 18.83 21.99
CA ASN A 178 18.13 18.04 22.33
C ASN A 178 17.88 17.30 23.64
N ALA A 179 18.18 16.00 23.68
CA ALA A 179 18.07 15.23 24.90
C ALA A 179 19.45 14.80 25.41
N THR A 180 19.65 14.93 26.72
CA THR A 180 20.85 14.47 27.41
C THR A 180 20.44 13.44 28.46
N VAL A 181 21.05 12.27 28.42
CA VAL A 181 20.78 11.14 29.31
C VAL A 181 22.06 10.69 30.01
N ASN A 182 21.94 10.04 31.16
CA ASN A 182 23.10 9.44 31.85
C ASN A 182 22.79 8.01 32.29
N PHE A 183 23.40 7.03 31.62
CA PHE A 183 23.25 5.61 31.93
C PHE A 183 24.18 5.13 33.07
N GLY A 184 24.93 6.02 33.71
CA GLY A 184 25.91 5.71 34.76
C GLY A 184 27.37 5.95 34.35
N GLU A 185 27.63 6.17 33.06
CA GLU A 185 28.96 6.44 32.49
C GLU A 185 29.22 7.94 32.22
N GLY A 186 28.27 8.80 32.59
CA GLY A 186 28.31 10.25 32.35
C GLY A 186 27.19 10.72 31.40
N PRO A 187 26.99 12.05 31.29
CA PRO A 187 26.00 12.62 30.38
C PRO A 187 26.36 12.33 28.91
N GLN A 188 25.39 11.85 28.15
CA GLN A 188 25.46 11.55 26.72
C GLN A 188 24.26 12.17 26.02
N GLU A 189 24.45 12.63 24.78
CA GLU A 189 23.34 13.08 23.95
C GLU A 189 22.58 11.88 23.37
N LEU A 190 21.27 12.02 23.30
CA LEU A 190 20.37 11.04 22.69
C LEU A 190 19.49 11.77 21.68
N ASN A 191 19.40 11.24 20.47
CA ASN A 191 18.49 11.77 19.46
C ASN A 191 17.05 11.38 19.84
N PRO A 192 16.15 12.34 20.06
CA PRO A 192 14.75 12.03 20.27
C PRO A 192 14.08 11.58 18.97
N SER A 193 12.86 11.08 19.11
CA SER A 193 11.88 11.07 18.03
C SER A 193 10.79 12.08 18.34
N VAL A 194 10.34 12.84 17.35
CA VAL A 194 9.38 13.94 17.53
C VAL A 194 8.17 13.72 16.66
N TYR A 195 7.02 14.23 17.09
CA TYR A 195 5.84 14.23 16.24
C TYR A 195 5.96 15.33 15.20
N ALA A 196 5.67 14.99 13.95
CA ALA A 196 5.64 15.90 12.83
C ALA A 196 4.41 15.61 11.95
N ARG A 197 3.84 16.65 11.36
CA ARG A 197 2.61 16.56 10.58
C ARG A 197 2.89 15.97 9.19
N VAL A 198 2.01 15.08 8.75
CA VAL A 198 2.04 14.55 7.38
C VAL A 198 1.39 15.55 6.44
N LEU A 199 2.18 16.09 5.49
CA LEU A 199 1.76 17.07 4.50
C LEU A 199 1.13 16.42 3.27
N SER A 200 1.64 15.27 2.86
CA SER A 200 1.06 14.48 1.78
C SER A 200 1.37 13.01 1.97
N ALA A 201 0.55 12.15 1.37
CA ALA A 201 0.81 10.73 1.32
C ALA A 201 0.59 10.25 -0.12
N SER A 202 1.51 9.44 -0.61
CA SER A 202 1.51 8.93 -1.98
C SER A 202 1.88 7.44 -1.99
N ILE A 203 1.70 6.79 -3.13
CA ILE A 203 2.19 5.43 -3.34
C ILE A 203 3.40 5.53 -4.24
N GLY A 204 4.54 4.99 -3.77
CA GLY A 204 5.76 4.90 -4.55
C GLY A 204 5.53 4.11 -5.85
N SER A 205 6.10 4.59 -6.95
CA SER A 205 6.03 3.92 -8.25
C SER A 205 7.31 3.11 -8.47
N GLY A 206 7.21 1.79 -8.63
CA GLY A 206 8.35 0.89 -8.86
C GLY A 206 8.17 -0.52 -8.25
N ASN A 207 9.26 -1.26 -8.06
CA ASN A 207 9.25 -2.62 -7.46
C ASN A 207 8.88 -2.64 -5.96
N SER A 208 8.91 -1.47 -5.32
CA SER A 208 8.38 -1.25 -3.98
C SER A 208 7.25 -0.25 -4.11
N GLU A 209 6.05 -0.76 -4.39
CA GLU A 209 4.84 -0.02 -4.08
C GLU A 209 4.87 0.10 -2.54
N SER A 210 5.48 1.12 -1.96
CA SER A 210 5.40 1.43 -0.53
C SER A 210 4.58 2.71 -0.35
N VAL A 211 3.98 2.89 0.82
CA VAL A 211 3.27 4.15 1.11
C VAL A 211 4.34 5.15 1.53
N LEU A 212 4.48 6.21 0.75
CA LEU A 212 5.39 7.31 1.02
C LEU A 212 4.59 8.43 1.67
N ILE A 213 5.17 9.03 2.70
CA ILE A 213 4.61 10.19 3.39
C ILE A 213 5.61 11.33 3.31
N ASP A 214 5.12 12.51 2.94
CA ASP A 214 5.90 13.74 3.05
C ASP A 214 5.61 14.35 4.43
N VAL A 215 6.65 14.43 5.25
CA VAL A 215 6.55 14.89 6.63
C VAL A 215 7.20 16.25 6.74
N GLU A 216 6.50 17.16 7.42
CA GLU A 216 6.94 18.54 7.60
C GLU A 216 8.36 18.61 8.19
N ASP A 217 9.27 19.36 7.55
CA ASP A 217 10.73 19.45 7.82
C ASP A 217 11.59 18.21 7.59
N PHE A 218 11.00 17.02 7.41
CA PHE A 218 11.74 15.77 7.20
C PHE A 218 11.70 15.28 5.76
N GLY A 219 10.79 15.81 4.94
CA GLY A 219 10.62 15.45 3.53
C GLY A 219 9.95 14.09 3.35
N GLU A 220 10.11 13.53 2.15
CA GLU A 220 9.52 12.25 1.78
C GLU A 220 10.22 11.08 2.47
N MET A 221 9.44 10.26 3.16
CA MET A 221 9.89 9.05 3.85
C MET A 221 8.92 7.89 3.65
N ASP A 222 9.43 6.68 3.77
CA ASP A 222 8.59 5.49 3.80
C ASP A 222 7.81 5.42 5.13
N VAL A 223 6.51 5.12 5.05
CA VAL A 223 5.64 4.98 6.23
C VAL A 223 6.18 3.98 7.26
N SER A 224 6.97 2.98 6.83
CA SER A 224 7.58 1.98 7.71
C SER A 224 8.65 2.53 8.65
N ASN A 225 9.23 3.69 8.33
CA ASN A 225 10.20 4.37 9.20
C ASN A 225 9.52 5.22 10.28
N ALA A 226 8.20 5.47 10.18
CA ALA A 226 7.44 6.15 11.22
C ALA A 226 7.14 5.18 12.36
N VAL A 227 7.50 5.58 13.59
CA VAL A 227 7.48 4.69 14.76
C VAL A 227 6.08 4.56 15.38
N ASN A 228 5.24 5.60 15.27
CA ASN A 228 3.86 5.62 15.77
C ASN A 228 3.05 6.76 15.13
N PHE A 229 1.73 6.59 15.05
CA PHE A 229 0.77 7.58 14.54
C PHE A 229 -0.05 8.15 15.70
N ARG A 230 -0.35 9.46 15.65
CA ARG A 230 -1.21 10.14 16.62
C ARG A 230 -2.20 11.07 15.93
#